data_AF-T1AX68-F1
#
_entry.id   AF-T1AX68-F1
#
_cell.length_a   1.000
_cell.length_b   1.000
_cell.length_c   1.000
_cell.angle_alpha   90.00
_cell.angle_beta   90.00
_cell.angle_gamma   90.00
#
_symmetry.space_group_name_H-M   'P 1'
#
loop_
_entity.id
_entity.type
_entity.pdbx_description
1 polymer ?
#
loop_
_entity_poly.entity_id
_entity_poly.type
_entity_poly.pdbx_seq_one_letter_code
_entity_poly.pdbx_strand_id
1 'polypeptide(L)'
;SLSKTRTSYTTFGTSQQATALLAYLSERRDGGEKLSPDSPVVATHPTRGAARTKQSNATFSNGFLTTSVLMRELHEVLGSSLPEGVTWRPYVLRSYCSTRLMLAEGAGKMARDLREAILGHDTGISGRYNVGKPWGEEILKEARAQYKRAASFLETSGSP
;
A
#
# COMPACT_ATOMS: atom_id res chain seq x y z
N SER A 1 -6.69 14.81 3.16
CA SER A 1 -7.82 14.76 4.11
C SER A 1 -7.93 13.35 4.67
N LEU A 2 -8.30 13.20 5.94
CA LEU A 2 -8.68 11.89 6.50
C LEU A 2 -9.84 11.29 5.67
N SER A 3 -9.99 9.96 5.72
CA SER A 3 -11.05 9.23 5.01
C SER A 3 -12.44 9.77 5.31
N LYS A 4 -13.47 9.39 4.52
CA LYS A 4 -14.87 9.82 4.72
C LYS A 4 -15.38 9.62 6.17
N THR A 5 -14.79 8.69 6.92
CA THR A 5 -15.15 8.38 8.32
C THR A 5 -14.22 9.02 9.35
N ARG A 6 -13.20 9.77 8.91
CA ARG A 6 -12.10 10.32 9.72
C ARG A 6 -11.35 9.29 10.56
N THR A 7 -11.48 8.02 10.23
CA THR A 7 -10.85 6.90 10.93
C THR A 7 -9.44 6.67 10.37
N SER A 8 -8.46 6.55 11.25
CA SER A 8 -7.13 6.05 10.92
C SER A 8 -7.17 4.52 10.84
N TYR A 9 -6.51 3.97 9.84
CA TYR A 9 -6.36 2.52 9.67
C TYR A 9 -4.89 2.16 9.83
N THR A 10 -4.62 1.11 10.59
CA THR A 10 -3.29 0.54 10.71
C THR A 10 -3.09 -0.50 9.61
N THR A 11 -1.98 -0.42 8.91
CA THR A 11 -1.58 -1.43 7.92
C THR A 11 -0.07 -1.66 8.02
N PHE A 12 0.41 -2.68 7.32
CA PHE A 12 1.82 -3.06 7.33
C PHE A 12 2.32 -3.23 5.89
N GLY A 13 3.64 -3.11 5.74
CA GLY A 13 4.34 -3.47 4.51
C GLY A 13 5.27 -4.66 4.74
N THR A 14 5.57 -5.39 3.67
CA THR A 14 6.55 -6.48 3.70
C THR A 14 7.98 -5.95 3.75
N SER A 15 8.95 -6.84 3.98
CA SER A 15 10.36 -6.45 3.97
C SER A 15 10.79 -5.96 2.59
N GLN A 16 10.32 -6.63 1.54
CA GLN A 16 10.54 -6.23 0.14
C GLN A 16 9.97 -4.83 -0.14
N GLN A 17 8.76 -4.53 0.35
CA GLN A 17 8.15 -3.20 0.19
C GLN A 17 8.92 -2.11 0.94
N ALA A 18 9.37 -2.40 2.16
CA ALA A 18 10.20 -1.47 2.93
C ALA A 18 11.52 -1.16 2.22
N THR A 19 12.20 -2.17 1.69
CA THR A 19 13.43 -2.00 0.90
C THR A 19 13.19 -1.15 -0.35
N ALA A 20 12.14 -1.45 -1.12
CA ALA A 20 11.80 -0.68 -2.32
C ALA A 20 11.48 0.79 -1.97
N LEU A 21 10.75 1.02 -0.87
CA LEU A 21 10.42 2.38 -0.42
C LEU A 21 11.67 3.14 0.02
N LEU A 22 12.58 2.50 0.77
CA LEU A 22 13.83 3.12 1.21
C LEU A 22 14.74 3.48 0.03
N ALA A 23 14.84 2.61 -0.97
CA ALA A 23 15.59 2.89 -2.19
C ALA A 23 15.00 4.11 -2.94
N TYR A 24 13.68 4.15 -3.09
CA TYR A 24 12.98 5.27 -3.71
C TYR A 24 13.16 6.61 -2.97
N LEU A 25 13.07 6.60 -1.63
CA LEU A 25 13.30 7.81 -0.83
C LEU A 25 14.77 8.24 -0.86
N SER A 26 15.70 7.29 -0.95
CA SER A 26 17.13 7.59 -1.10
C SER A 26 17.41 8.25 -2.45
N GLU A 27 16.86 7.73 -3.54
CA GLU A 27 16.98 8.34 -4.88
C GLU A 27 16.48 9.79 -4.89
N ARG A 28 15.35 10.07 -4.23
CA ARG A 28 14.81 11.43 -4.08
C ARG A 28 15.75 12.35 -3.33
N ARG A 29 16.29 11.89 -2.21
CA ARG A 29 17.26 12.65 -1.40
C ARG A 29 18.54 12.92 -2.18
N ASP A 30 19.05 11.91 -2.89
CA ASP A 30 20.27 12.01 -3.68
C ASP A 30 20.07 12.94 -4.90
N GLY A 31 18.83 13.05 -5.40
CA GLY A 31 18.39 14.07 -6.36
C GLY A 31 18.23 15.49 -5.79
N GLY A 32 18.59 15.71 -4.52
CA GLY A 32 18.58 17.02 -3.86
C GLY A 32 17.29 17.38 -3.12
N GLU A 33 16.31 16.48 -3.05
CA GLU A 33 15.07 16.72 -2.31
C GLU A 33 15.31 16.68 -0.78
N LYS A 34 14.91 17.74 -0.07
CA LYS A 34 14.96 17.79 1.41
C LYS A 34 13.71 17.13 1.99
N LEU A 35 13.78 15.82 2.23
CA LEU A 35 12.68 15.06 2.84
C LEU A 35 12.44 15.47 4.30
N SER A 36 11.18 15.70 4.64
CA SER A 36 10.69 15.96 6.00
C SER A 36 9.50 15.03 6.32
N PRO A 37 9.03 14.98 7.58
CA PRO A 37 7.83 14.22 7.94
C PRO A 37 6.56 14.63 7.16
N ASP A 38 6.52 15.87 6.65
CA ASP A 38 5.40 16.39 5.86
C ASP A 38 5.57 16.11 4.35
N SER A 39 6.73 15.60 3.93
CA SER A 39 6.96 15.25 2.53
C SER A 39 6.06 14.08 2.10
N PRO A 40 5.51 14.12 0.88
CA PRO A 40 4.74 13.01 0.34
C PRO A 40 5.61 11.75 0.27
N VAL A 41 5.09 10.62 0.75
CA VAL A 41 5.79 9.31 0.64
C VAL A 41 5.98 8.93 -0.83
N VAL A 42 4.99 9.19 -1.68
CA VAL A 42 5.07 9.03 -3.14
C VAL A 42 4.84 10.40 -3.78
N ALA A 43 5.88 10.95 -4.41
CA ALA A 43 5.90 12.32 -4.91
C ALA A 43 5.77 12.41 -6.45
N THR A 44 5.38 13.59 -6.93
CA THR A 44 5.38 13.97 -8.36
C THR A 44 6.78 14.12 -8.96
N HIS A 45 7.79 14.43 -8.15
CA HIS A 45 9.08 14.92 -8.61
C HIS A 45 10.09 13.84 -9.07
N PRO A 46 10.00 12.56 -8.65
CA PRO A 46 10.72 11.47 -9.34
C PRO A 46 9.81 10.58 -10.21
N THR A 47 8.49 10.80 -10.20
CA THR A 47 7.57 9.92 -10.94
C THR A 47 7.65 10.21 -12.44
N ARG A 48 7.77 9.13 -13.22
CA ARG A 48 7.81 9.19 -14.69
C ARG A 48 6.39 9.46 -15.22
N GLY A 49 6.21 9.43 -16.54
CA GLY A 49 4.89 9.42 -17.16
C GLY A 49 4.00 10.63 -16.86
N ALA A 50 2.72 10.32 -16.67
CA ALA A 50 1.62 11.20 -16.33
C ALA A 50 1.87 12.22 -15.20
N ALA A 51 2.63 11.84 -14.19
CA ALA A 51 2.93 12.67 -13.02
C ALA A 51 3.94 13.77 -13.34
N ARG A 52 4.91 13.50 -14.21
CA ARG A 52 5.88 14.49 -14.69
C ARG A 52 5.20 15.64 -15.44
N THR A 53 4.27 15.32 -16.34
CA THR A 53 3.63 16.33 -17.22
C THR A 53 2.76 17.32 -16.44
N LYS A 54 2.25 16.95 -15.26
CA LYS A 54 1.36 17.82 -14.47
C LYS A 54 2.06 18.62 -13.37
N GLN A 55 3.40 18.57 -13.29
CA GLN A 55 4.19 19.33 -12.32
C GLN A 55 3.94 20.85 -12.39
N SER A 56 3.56 21.39 -13.55
CA SER A 56 3.26 22.82 -13.74
C SER A 56 1.87 23.26 -13.26
N ASN A 57 1.02 22.34 -12.80
CA ASN A 57 -0.36 22.65 -12.40
C ASN A 57 -0.43 22.97 -10.89
N ALA A 58 -1.05 24.10 -10.53
CA ALA A 58 -1.16 24.60 -9.16
C ALA A 58 -1.79 23.60 -8.17
N THR A 59 -2.54 22.61 -8.65
CA THR A 59 -3.10 21.51 -7.84
C THR A 59 -2.03 20.59 -7.22
N PHE A 60 -0.81 20.59 -7.76
CA PHE A 60 0.32 19.77 -7.27
C PHE A 60 1.30 20.55 -6.38
N SER A 61 0.94 21.77 -5.98
CA SER A 61 1.82 22.68 -5.20
C SER A 61 2.33 22.08 -3.89
N ASN A 62 1.64 21.09 -3.31
CA ASN A 62 2.06 20.40 -2.08
C ASN A 62 2.78 19.06 -2.34
N GLY A 63 3.07 18.70 -3.60
CA GLY A 63 3.85 17.51 -3.98
C GLY A 63 3.13 16.16 -3.95
N PHE A 64 1.89 16.09 -3.42
CA PHE A 64 1.09 14.85 -3.39
C PHE A 64 0.46 14.53 -4.76
N LEU A 65 0.47 13.25 -5.13
CA LEU A 65 -0.22 12.77 -6.33
C LEU A 65 -1.74 12.79 -6.13
N THR A 66 -2.46 13.21 -7.17
CA THR A 66 -3.92 13.00 -7.23
C THR A 66 -4.23 11.55 -7.60
N THR A 67 -5.40 11.06 -7.18
CA THR A 67 -5.87 9.71 -7.54
C THR A 67 -5.87 9.49 -9.06
N SER A 68 -6.25 10.49 -9.86
CA SER A 68 -6.29 10.34 -11.32
C SER A 68 -4.91 10.20 -11.95
N VAL A 69 -3.89 10.90 -11.41
CA VAL A 69 -2.50 10.71 -11.86
C VAL A 69 -2.00 9.34 -11.46
N LEU A 70 -2.19 8.95 -10.19
CA LEU A 70 -1.78 7.62 -9.71
C LEU A 70 -2.41 6.48 -10.53
N MET A 71 -3.70 6.58 -10.84
CA MET A 71 -4.39 5.57 -11.66
C MET A 71 -3.84 5.51 -13.08
N ARG A 72 -3.42 6.64 -13.67
CA ARG A 72 -2.81 6.66 -15.01
C ARG A 72 -1.42 6.04 -15.00
N GLU A 73 -0.58 6.37 -14.02
CA GLU A 73 0.74 5.73 -13.83
C GLU A 73 0.60 4.21 -13.68
N LEU A 74 -0.34 3.76 -12.82
CA LEU A 74 -0.58 2.34 -12.61
C LEU A 74 -1.08 1.63 -13.87
N HIS A 75 -1.95 2.27 -14.66
CA HIS A 75 -2.36 1.71 -15.95
C HIS A 75 -1.19 1.59 -16.93
N GLU A 76 -0.33 2.60 -17.02
CA GLU A 76 0.84 2.59 -17.92
C GLU A 76 1.83 1.48 -17.53
N VAL A 77 2.15 1.37 -16.24
CA VAL A 77 3.06 0.32 -15.72
C VAL A 77 2.46 -1.08 -15.86
N LEU A 78 1.17 -1.25 -15.57
CA LEU A 78 0.51 -2.54 -15.77
C LEU A 78 0.48 -2.91 -17.26
N GLY A 79 0.12 -1.96 -18.14
CA GLY A 79 0.06 -2.19 -19.57
C GLY A 79 1.41 -2.59 -20.18
N SER A 80 2.52 -2.01 -19.70
CA SER A 80 3.86 -2.38 -20.18
C SER A 80 4.39 -3.71 -19.62
N SER A 81 3.76 -4.23 -18.56
CA SER A 81 4.17 -5.47 -17.90
C SER A 81 3.29 -6.68 -18.26
N LEU A 82 2.18 -6.46 -18.96
CA LEU A 82 1.19 -7.48 -19.28
C LEU A 82 1.38 -8.03 -20.70
N PRO A 83 0.99 -9.30 -20.95
CA PRO A 83 0.93 -9.85 -22.30
C PRO A 83 0.02 -9.02 -23.21
N GLU A 84 0.29 -9.06 -24.51
CA GLU A 84 -0.53 -8.39 -25.52
C GLU A 84 -2.00 -8.85 -25.43
N GLY A 85 -2.94 -7.90 -25.54
CA GLY A 85 -4.37 -8.16 -25.41
C GLY A 85 -4.90 -8.28 -23.98
N VAL A 86 -4.03 -8.27 -22.96
CA VAL A 86 -4.44 -8.30 -21.54
C VAL A 86 -4.49 -6.88 -20.99
N THR A 87 -5.62 -6.51 -20.37
CA THR A 87 -5.78 -5.21 -19.72
C THR A 87 -6.27 -5.40 -18.28
N TRP A 88 -5.51 -4.88 -17.32
CA TRP A 88 -5.93 -4.87 -15.92
C TRP A 88 -6.18 -3.45 -15.41
N ARG A 89 -7.21 -3.33 -14.56
CA ARG A 89 -7.45 -2.14 -13.74
C ARG A 89 -6.58 -2.20 -12.48
N PRO A 90 -6.14 -1.06 -11.91
CA PRO A 90 -5.32 -1.01 -10.70
C PRO A 90 -5.90 -1.77 -9.49
N TYR A 91 -7.23 -1.88 -9.40
CA TYR A 91 -7.90 -2.66 -8.35
C TYR A 91 -7.49 -4.13 -8.31
N VAL A 92 -6.95 -4.68 -9.40
CA VAL A 92 -6.41 -6.05 -9.43
C VAL A 92 -5.31 -6.25 -8.39
N LEU A 93 -4.48 -5.23 -8.11
CA LEU A 93 -3.39 -5.31 -7.14
C LEU A 93 -3.93 -5.45 -5.72
N ARG A 94 -5.03 -4.74 -5.41
CA ARG A 94 -5.72 -4.87 -4.13
C ARG A 94 -6.39 -6.24 -4.02
N SER A 95 -7.04 -6.72 -5.09
CA SER A 95 -7.63 -8.07 -5.12
C SER A 95 -6.58 -9.15 -4.92
N TYR A 96 -5.43 -9.03 -5.59
CA TYR A 96 -4.29 -9.93 -5.42
C TYR A 96 -3.84 -9.97 -3.95
N CYS A 97 -3.57 -8.81 -3.35
CA CYS A 97 -3.18 -8.72 -1.93
C CYS A 97 -4.22 -9.39 -1.01
N SER A 98 -5.51 -9.09 -1.21
CA SER A 98 -6.61 -9.69 -0.44
C SER A 98 -6.63 -11.22 -0.56
N THR A 99 -6.52 -11.76 -1.78
CA THR A 99 -6.49 -13.20 -2.04
C THR A 99 -5.26 -13.86 -1.43
N ARG A 100 -4.07 -13.27 -1.56
CA ARG A 100 -2.84 -13.83 -0.99
C ARG A 100 -2.88 -13.86 0.54
N LEU A 101 -3.44 -12.83 1.16
CA LEU A 101 -3.68 -12.82 2.60
C LEU A 101 -4.76 -13.82 3.04
N MET A 102 -5.78 -14.07 2.21
CA MET A 102 -6.78 -15.12 2.46
C MET A 102 -6.15 -16.53 2.41
N LEU A 103 -5.21 -16.76 1.49
CA LEU A 103 -4.44 -18.02 1.47
C LEU A 103 -3.55 -18.15 2.71
N ALA A 104 -2.94 -17.05 3.17
CA ALA A 104 -2.18 -17.03 4.42
C ALA A 104 -3.06 -17.32 5.65
N GLU A 105 -4.31 -16.85 5.65
CA GLU A 105 -5.32 -17.20 6.65
C GLU A 105 -5.60 -18.71 6.64
N GLY A 106 -5.89 -19.28 5.46
CA GLY A 106 -6.10 -20.73 5.31
C GLY A 106 -4.90 -21.58 5.75
N ALA A 107 -3.68 -21.04 5.64
CA ALA A 107 -2.45 -21.66 6.12
C ALA A 107 -2.15 -21.38 7.62
N GLY A 108 -3.08 -20.78 8.36
CA GLY A 108 -2.95 -20.49 9.79
C GLY A 108 -1.91 -19.42 10.13
N LYS A 109 -1.50 -18.58 9.16
CA LYS A 109 -0.48 -17.54 9.39
C LYS A 109 -1.06 -16.27 9.98
N MET A 110 -2.33 -15.98 9.68
CA MET A 110 -3.03 -14.77 10.09
C MET A 110 -4.52 -15.04 10.37
N ALA A 111 -5.08 -14.38 11.37
CA ALA A 111 -6.50 -14.43 11.69
C ALA A 111 -7.33 -13.57 10.73
N ARG A 112 -8.57 -14.01 10.48
CA ARG A 112 -9.53 -13.31 9.61
C ARG A 112 -9.75 -11.85 10.03
N ASP A 113 -10.07 -11.60 11.30
CA ASP A 113 -10.36 -10.25 11.79
C ASP A 113 -9.17 -9.29 11.55
N LEU A 114 -7.93 -9.77 11.73
CA LEU A 114 -6.73 -9.00 11.44
C LEU A 114 -6.54 -8.78 9.93
N ARG A 115 -6.79 -9.79 9.09
CA ARG A 115 -6.77 -9.63 7.63
C ARG A 115 -7.71 -8.55 7.17
N GLU A 116 -8.98 -8.63 7.57
CA GLU A 116 -10.02 -7.70 7.15
C GLU A 116 -9.72 -6.28 7.68
N ALA A 117 -9.23 -6.14 8.92
CA ALA A 117 -8.86 -4.85 9.48
C ALA A 117 -7.66 -4.19 8.74
N ILE A 118 -6.60 -4.96 8.43
CA ILE A 118 -5.41 -4.46 7.70
C ILE A 118 -5.78 -4.03 6.27
N LEU A 119 -6.75 -4.72 5.66
CA LEU A 119 -7.29 -4.35 4.35
C LEU A 119 -8.27 -3.16 4.44
N GLY A 120 -8.75 -2.81 5.63
CA GLY A 120 -9.78 -1.79 5.83
C GLY A 120 -11.17 -2.23 5.37
N HIS A 121 -11.47 -3.53 5.47
CA HIS A 121 -12.80 -4.08 5.25
C HIS A 121 -13.63 -4.06 6.54
N ASP A 122 -14.96 -4.19 6.40
CA ASP A 122 -15.83 -4.36 7.55
C ASP A 122 -15.56 -5.73 8.20
N THR A 123 -15.16 -5.70 9.46
CA THR A 123 -14.86 -6.89 10.26
C THR A 123 -16.12 -7.51 10.90
N GLY A 124 -17.30 -6.94 10.62
CA GLY A 124 -18.57 -7.38 11.20
C GLY A 124 -18.65 -7.10 12.70
N ILE A 125 -19.57 -7.79 13.38
CA ILE A 125 -19.85 -7.57 14.81
C ILE A 125 -18.65 -7.99 15.68
N SER A 126 -18.01 -9.13 15.39
CA SER A 126 -16.88 -9.65 16.17
C SER A 126 -15.67 -8.72 16.15
N GLY A 127 -15.29 -8.22 14.97
CA GLY A 127 -14.11 -7.38 14.87
C GLY A 127 -14.28 -5.98 15.48
N ARG A 128 -15.51 -5.51 15.74
CA ARG A 128 -15.72 -4.27 16.51
C ARG A 128 -15.14 -4.36 17.92
N TYR A 129 -15.13 -5.55 18.52
CA TYR A 129 -14.62 -5.77 19.87
C TYR A 129 -13.10 -5.97 19.90
N ASN A 130 -12.52 -6.46 18.80
CA ASN A 130 -11.11 -6.85 18.74
C ASN A 130 -10.22 -5.80 18.05
N VAL A 131 -10.64 -5.30 16.89
CA VAL A 131 -9.81 -4.49 15.97
C VAL A 131 -10.47 -3.20 15.49
N GLY A 132 -11.74 -2.97 15.86
CA GLY A 132 -12.52 -1.78 15.48
C GLY A 132 -12.19 -0.50 16.27
N LYS A 133 -11.28 -0.60 17.25
CA LYS A 133 -10.73 0.54 18.01
C LYS A 133 -9.26 0.75 17.63
N PRO A 134 -8.66 1.92 17.92
CA PRO A 134 -7.21 2.08 17.81
C PRO A 134 -6.48 0.94 18.53
N TRP A 135 -5.54 0.31 17.84
CA TRP A 135 -4.86 -0.87 18.39
C TRP A 135 -3.92 -0.47 19.52
N GLY A 136 -4.09 -1.11 20.68
CA GLY A 136 -3.10 -1.06 21.75
C GLY A 136 -1.82 -1.79 21.36
N GLU A 137 -0.77 -1.65 22.18
CA GLU A 137 0.57 -2.19 21.91
C GLU A 137 0.56 -3.72 21.68
N GLU A 138 -0.18 -4.46 22.50
CA GLU A 138 -0.27 -5.93 22.37
C GLU A 138 -0.90 -6.37 21.05
N ILE A 139 -2.01 -5.73 20.65
CA ILE A 139 -2.67 -6.02 19.37
C ILE A 139 -1.75 -5.64 18.21
N LEU A 140 -1.07 -4.50 18.30
CA LEU A 140 -0.14 -4.04 17.27
C LEU A 140 1.04 -5.01 17.10
N LYS A 141 1.59 -5.50 18.21
CA LYS A 141 2.67 -6.48 18.24
C LYS A 141 2.24 -7.81 17.62
N GLU A 142 1.07 -8.32 18.01
CA GLU A 142 0.54 -9.56 17.45
C GLU A 142 0.22 -9.39 15.96
N ALA A 143 -0.48 -8.32 15.57
CA ALA A 143 -0.80 -8.04 14.17
C ALA A 143 0.46 -7.94 13.30
N ARG A 144 1.53 -7.30 13.80
CA ARG A 144 2.84 -7.27 13.13
C ARG A 144 3.43 -8.67 12.99
N ALA A 145 3.35 -9.50 14.03
CA ALA A 145 3.85 -10.88 13.98
C ALA A 145 3.07 -11.74 12.98
N GLN A 146 1.74 -11.63 12.94
CA GLN A 146 0.89 -12.34 11.98
C GLN A 146 1.18 -11.90 10.55
N TYR A 147 1.25 -10.57 10.31
CA TYR A 147 1.56 -10.03 9.00
C TYR A 147 2.95 -10.47 8.53
N LYS A 148 3.95 -10.51 9.43
CA LYS A 148 5.29 -11.04 9.13
C LYS A 148 5.25 -12.50 8.70
N ARG A 149 4.43 -13.35 9.33
CA ARG A 149 4.24 -14.75 8.92
C ARG A 149 3.54 -14.88 7.57
N ALA A 150 2.63 -13.95 7.26
CA ALA A 150 1.90 -13.90 6.00
C ALA A 150 2.71 -13.24 4.85
N ALA A 151 3.80 -12.54 5.15
CA ALA A 151 4.56 -11.77 4.18
C ALA A 151 5.09 -12.60 3.00
N SER A 152 5.44 -13.87 3.22
CA SER A 152 5.87 -14.80 2.17
C SER A 152 4.81 -15.06 1.11
N PHE A 153 3.52 -14.84 1.41
CA PHE A 153 2.46 -14.91 0.41
C PHE A 153 2.41 -13.66 -0.47
N LEU A 154 2.95 -12.52 -0.01
CA LEU A 154 2.92 -11.25 -0.73
C LEU A 154 4.21 -10.93 -1.47
N GLU A 155 5.34 -11.43 -1.00
CA GLU A 155 6.65 -11.18 -1.59
C GLU A 155 6.83 -11.98 -2.89
N THR A 156 7.46 -11.35 -3.88
CA THR A 156 7.69 -11.96 -5.20
C THR A 156 9.05 -12.62 -5.31
N SER A 157 9.99 -12.26 -4.43
CA SER A 157 11.35 -12.79 -4.38
C SER A 157 11.50 -14.09 -3.57
N GLY A 158 10.38 -14.73 -3.22
CA GLY A 158 10.36 -15.92 -2.37
C GLY A 158 9.18 -16.85 -2.61
N SER A 159 8.68 -16.97 -3.85
CA SER A 159 7.87 -18.15 -4.16
C SER A 159 8.74 -19.39 -3.89
N PRO A 160 8.20 -20.43 -3.24
CA PRO A 160 8.87 -21.73 -3.18
C PRO A 160 9.15 -22.28 -4.58
#